data_AF-A0A7S1YY59-F1
#
_entry.id   AF-A0A7S1YY59-F1
#
_cell.length_a   1.000
_cell.length_b   1.000
_cell.length_c   1.000
_cell.angle_alpha   90.00
_cell.angle_beta   90.00
_cell.angle_gamma   90.00
#
_symmetry.space_group_name_H-M   'P 1'
#
loop_
_entity.id
_entity.type
_entity.pdbx_description
1 polymer ?
#
loop_
_entity_poly.entity_id
_entity_poly.type
_entity_poly.pdbx_seq_one_letter_code
_entity_poly.pdbx_strand_id
1 'polypeptide(L)'
;NPPRCRDFWHKVAISLHTGRFNEWSTDGSFRGTTLTNVNFMKWSAEDTGCTPGKSRPLGFNIDDIFVNQFNAPHIFMDVKMDASLTLDACLPSQEYGLDDIALEVASDAHSSFSPIGIPGFLVSPKVEVMLPGPPSCEPYNECLSWCPGRCLRTVTVRTGDSPMPEDVQMVIMDDATGALITIDRGMRTSDDIHRHDAFFGVALPAGSFTAEFVSKSTGERVWPGFAVPVFERAPACGPSVQPGDL
;
A
#
# COMPACT_ATOMS: atom_id res chain seq x y z
N ASN A 1 -0.29 -34.55 17.63
CA ASN A 1 -1.03 -34.31 16.38
C ASN A 1 -0.59 -32.97 15.81
N PRO A 2 0.08 -32.95 14.65
CA PRO A 2 0.35 -31.68 13.99
C PRO A 2 -0.99 -30.98 13.65
N PRO A 3 -1.06 -29.65 13.75
CA PRO A 3 -2.25 -28.90 13.35
C PRO A 3 -2.57 -29.22 11.89
N ARG A 4 -3.82 -29.57 11.60
CA ARG A 4 -4.28 -29.75 10.21
C ARG A 4 -4.52 -28.35 9.61
N CYS A 5 -3.64 -27.92 8.72
CA CYS A 5 -3.92 -26.75 7.88
C CYS A 5 -5.13 -27.08 7.00
N ARG A 6 -6.17 -26.23 7.03
CA ARG A 6 -7.23 -26.29 6.01
C ARG A 6 -6.67 -25.56 4.80
N ASP A 7 -6.55 -26.26 3.67
CA ASP A 7 -5.77 -25.84 2.48
C ASP A 7 -6.10 -24.46 1.88
N PHE A 8 -7.23 -23.87 2.27
CA PHE A 8 -7.78 -22.63 1.72
C PHE A 8 -7.36 -21.34 2.43
N TRP A 9 -6.64 -21.41 3.56
CA TRP A 9 -6.35 -20.22 4.36
C TRP A 9 -4.85 -20.04 4.51
N HIS A 10 -4.31 -18.94 4.00
CA HIS A 10 -2.97 -18.48 4.36
C HIS A 10 -2.92 -18.31 5.88
N LYS A 11 -1.95 -18.96 6.54
CA LYS A 11 -1.77 -18.82 7.99
C LYS A 11 -0.72 -17.76 8.24
N VAL A 12 -1.20 -16.58 8.60
CA VAL A 12 -0.37 -15.46 9.03
C VAL A 12 -0.40 -15.36 10.55
N ALA A 13 0.74 -15.04 11.18
CA ALA A 13 0.74 -14.78 12.63
C ALA A 13 0.10 -13.42 12.93
N ILE A 14 0.40 -12.39 12.12
CA ILE A 14 -0.31 -11.12 12.10
C ILE A 14 -0.82 -10.87 10.69
N SER A 15 -2.14 -10.67 10.60
CA SER A 15 -2.80 -10.24 9.38
C SER A 15 -2.74 -8.72 9.25
N LEU A 16 -2.38 -8.25 8.06
CA LEU A 16 -2.36 -6.85 7.68
C LEU A 16 -3.55 -6.56 6.76
N HIS A 17 -4.16 -5.39 6.93
CA HIS A 17 -5.27 -4.96 6.08
C HIS A 17 -4.74 -4.17 4.88
N THR A 18 -5.17 -4.51 3.68
CA THR A 18 -4.74 -3.82 2.45
C THR A 18 -5.35 -2.42 2.32
N GLY A 19 -6.61 -2.27 2.75
CA GLY A 19 -7.39 -1.05 2.59
C GLY A 19 -7.94 -0.48 3.89
N ARG A 20 -8.67 0.63 3.76
CA ARG A 20 -9.36 1.31 4.87
C ARG A 20 -10.59 0.51 5.32
N PHE A 21 -10.69 0.21 6.60
CA PHE A 21 -11.90 -0.38 7.20
C PHE A 21 -13.05 0.62 7.40
N ASN A 22 -12.71 1.91 7.54
CA ASN A 22 -13.69 2.98 7.67
C ASN A 22 -13.41 4.01 6.58
N GLU A 23 -13.86 3.69 5.37
CA GLU A 23 -13.76 4.50 4.17
C GLU A 23 -14.45 5.88 4.29
N TRP A 24 -15.31 6.04 5.29
CA TRP A 24 -16.06 7.27 5.51
C TRP A 24 -15.28 8.34 6.29
N SER A 25 -14.21 7.97 6.99
CA SER A 25 -13.35 8.95 7.65
C SER A 25 -12.67 9.84 6.59
N THR A 26 -12.80 11.15 6.75
CA THR A 26 -12.18 12.16 5.87
C THR A 26 -11.09 12.97 6.57
N ASP A 27 -10.87 12.70 7.86
CA ASP A 27 -9.90 13.43 8.69
C ASP A 27 -8.45 13.01 8.45
N GLY A 28 -8.22 11.99 7.62
CA GLY A 28 -6.88 11.45 7.35
C GLY A 28 -6.24 10.81 8.58
N SER A 29 -7.00 10.52 9.64
CA SER A 29 -6.46 9.92 10.85
C SER A 29 -6.26 8.41 10.71
N PHE A 30 -6.67 7.82 9.58
CA PHE A 30 -6.68 6.39 9.37
C PHE A 30 -5.26 5.80 9.46
N ARG A 31 -5.20 4.61 10.04
CA ARG A 31 -3.99 3.83 10.24
C ARG A 31 -4.28 2.41 9.78
N GLY A 32 -3.38 1.85 8.99
CA GLY A 32 -3.27 0.41 8.88
C GLY A 32 -2.70 -0.17 10.18
N THR A 33 -1.99 -1.29 10.05
CA THR A 33 -1.33 -1.93 11.17
C THR A 33 -0.06 -1.16 11.56
N THR A 34 0.08 -0.84 12.84
CA THR A 34 1.34 -0.36 13.43
C THR A 34 1.92 -1.45 14.32
N LEU A 35 3.14 -1.91 14.01
CA LEU A 35 3.87 -2.85 14.85
C LEU A 35 5.07 -2.14 15.46
N THR A 36 5.19 -2.19 16.78
CA THR A 36 6.28 -1.55 17.52
C THR A 36 6.86 -2.53 18.52
N ASN A 37 8.18 -2.73 18.49
CA ASN A 37 8.91 -3.66 19.38
C ASN A 37 8.34 -5.09 19.35
N VAL A 38 7.98 -5.57 18.16
CA VAL A 38 7.40 -6.90 17.97
C VAL A 38 8.52 -7.90 17.67
N ASN A 39 8.55 -9.00 18.41
CA ASN A 39 9.53 -10.05 18.24
C ASN A 39 8.87 -11.39 17.91
N PHE A 40 9.18 -11.93 16.73
CA PHE A 40 8.73 -13.25 16.30
C PHE A 40 9.81 -14.28 16.63
N MET A 41 9.63 -14.93 17.78
CA MET A 41 10.54 -15.96 18.29
C MET A 41 10.11 -17.34 17.81
N LYS A 42 11.07 -18.16 17.37
CA LYS A 42 10.86 -19.58 17.01
C LYS A 42 9.71 -19.80 16.02
N TRP A 43 9.48 -18.86 15.11
CA TRP A 43 8.51 -19.05 14.05
C TRP A 43 9.10 -20.02 13.02
N SER A 44 8.36 -21.07 12.64
CA SER A 44 8.63 -21.86 11.44
C SER A 44 7.35 -22.19 10.69
N ALA A 45 7.45 -22.39 9.36
CA ALA A 45 6.29 -22.73 8.54
C ALA A 45 5.78 -24.12 8.92
N GLU A 46 6.72 -24.98 9.32
CA GLU A 46 6.52 -26.35 9.76
C GLU A 46 5.63 -26.41 11.01
N ASP A 47 5.81 -25.48 11.96
CA ASP A 47 5.01 -25.43 13.19
C ASP A 47 3.53 -25.13 12.92
N THR A 48 3.21 -24.54 11.77
CA THR A 48 1.82 -24.23 11.39
C THR A 48 1.09 -25.40 10.75
N GLY A 49 1.81 -26.47 10.39
CA GLY A 49 1.26 -27.63 9.68
C GLY A 49 0.75 -27.32 8.27
N CYS A 50 1.07 -26.15 7.72
CA CYS A 50 0.75 -25.74 6.37
C CYS A 50 1.89 -26.06 5.40
N THR A 51 1.56 -26.17 4.11
CA THR A 51 2.57 -26.33 3.04
C THR A 51 3.59 -25.18 3.11
N PRO A 52 4.90 -25.45 2.94
CA PRO A 52 5.91 -24.40 2.83
C PRO A 52 5.47 -23.29 1.86
N GLY A 53 5.63 -22.02 2.25
CA GLY A 53 5.23 -20.84 1.47
C GLY A 53 3.80 -20.32 1.73
N LYS A 54 2.89 -21.13 2.32
CA LYS A 54 1.52 -20.70 2.67
C LYS A 54 1.40 -20.09 4.06
N SER A 55 2.42 -20.26 4.88
CA SER A 55 2.47 -19.76 6.24
C SER A 55 3.61 -18.76 6.38
N ARG A 56 3.34 -17.65 7.06
CA ARG A 56 4.29 -16.55 7.22
C ARG A 56 4.00 -15.76 8.49
N PRO A 57 4.98 -15.07 9.08
CA PRO A 57 4.73 -14.28 10.28
C PRO A 57 3.88 -13.03 10.00
N LEU A 58 4.10 -12.35 8.87
CA LEU A 58 3.34 -11.19 8.43
C LEU A 58 2.76 -11.43 7.03
N GLY A 59 1.51 -11.07 6.81
CA GLY A 59 0.91 -11.12 5.48
C GLY A 59 -0.42 -10.37 5.40
N PHE A 60 -0.79 -9.98 4.20
CA PHE A 60 -2.04 -9.28 3.94
C PHE A 60 -3.20 -10.27 3.86
N ASN A 61 -4.32 -9.94 4.52
CA ASN A 61 -5.56 -10.68 4.31
C ASN A 61 -6.30 -10.09 3.12
N ILE A 62 -6.29 -10.85 2.02
CA ILE A 62 -6.99 -10.49 0.78
C ILE A 62 -8.52 -10.59 0.93
N ASP A 63 -9.02 -11.36 1.90
CA ASP A 63 -10.46 -11.47 2.16
C ASP A 63 -11.03 -10.18 2.81
N ASP A 64 -10.16 -9.32 3.36
CA ASP A 64 -10.56 -8.03 3.96
C ASP A 64 -10.50 -6.85 2.96
N ILE A 65 -10.43 -7.15 1.65
CA ILE A 65 -10.45 -6.12 0.60
C ILE A 65 -11.91 -5.66 0.37
N PHE A 66 -12.30 -4.60 1.10
CA PHE A 66 -13.58 -3.92 0.86
C PHE A 66 -13.53 -3.01 -0.36
N VAL A 67 -12.39 -2.36 -0.57
CA VAL A 67 -12.09 -1.50 -1.72
C VAL A 67 -10.80 -2.01 -2.33
N ASN A 68 -10.78 -2.24 -3.64
CA ASN A 68 -9.60 -2.72 -4.37
C ASN A 68 -8.52 -1.62 -4.48
N GLN A 69 -7.95 -1.23 -3.34
CA GLN A 69 -6.87 -0.24 -3.22
C GLN A 69 -5.92 -0.63 -2.09
N PHE A 70 -4.64 -0.29 -2.26
CA PHE A 70 -3.64 -0.39 -1.20
C PHE A 70 -3.43 0.97 -0.54
N ASN A 71 -4.37 1.37 0.32
CA ASN A 71 -4.38 2.73 0.90
C ASN A 71 -4.34 2.77 2.43
N ALA A 72 -4.08 1.62 3.08
CA ALA A 72 -3.85 1.58 4.51
C ALA A 72 -2.37 1.89 4.83
N PRO A 73 -2.05 2.98 5.56
CA PRO A 73 -0.67 3.27 5.92
C PRO A 73 -0.24 2.34 7.07
N HIS A 74 0.67 1.40 6.75
CA HIS A 74 1.29 0.51 7.74
C HIS A 74 2.63 1.04 8.18
N ILE A 75 2.94 0.86 9.47
CA ILE A 75 4.17 1.35 10.08
C ILE A 75 4.82 0.23 10.89
N PHE A 76 6.06 -0.11 10.55
CA PHE A 76 6.87 -1.09 11.26
C PHE A 76 8.03 -0.42 12.00
N MET A 77 8.15 -0.68 13.30
CA MET A 77 9.20 -0.14 14.16
C MET A 77 9.79 -1.25 15.01
N ASP A 78 11.09 -1.50 14.86
CA ASP A 78 11.85 -2.44 15.68
C ASP A 78 11.22 -3.84 15.68
N VAL A 79 10.80 -4.28 14.50
CA VAL A 79 10.33 -5.66 14.28
C VAL A 79 11.56 -6.57 14.22
N LYS A 80 11.53 -7.65 14.98
CA LYS A 80 12.60 -8.66 15.03
C LYS A 80 12.05 -10.03 14.65
N MET A 81 12.83 -10.80 13.90
CA MET A 81 12.56 -12.21 13.63
C MET A 81 13.82 -13.07 13.80
N ASP A 82 13.65 -14.30 14.29
CA ASP A 82 14.74 -15.30 14.38
C ASP A 82 15.12 -15.86 12.99
N ALA A 83 14.29 -15.64 11.96
CA ALA A 83 14.51 -16.02 10.57
C ALA A 83 14.42 -14.79 9.65
N SER A 84 14.82 -14.93 8.38
CA SER A 84 14.67 -13.86 7.38
C SER A 84 13.18 -13.49 7.23
N LEU A 85 12.85 -12.22 7.45
CA LEU A 85 11.51 -11.71 7.19
C LEU A 85 11.37 -11.42 5.70
N THR A 86 10.41 -12.10 5.07
CA THR A 86 9.93 -11.70 3.74
C THR A 86 8.46 -11.36 3.89
N LEU A 87 8.16 -10.06 3.79
CA LEU A 87 6.78 -9.61 3.70
C LEU A 87 6.25 -9.93 2.30
N ASP A 88 5.23 -10.78 2.23
CA ASP A 88 4.53 -11.04 0.97
C ASP A 88 3.30 -10.12 0.87
N ALA A 89 3.54 -8.98 0.21
CA ALA A 89 2.52 -8.08 -0.31
C ALA A 89 2.26 -8.32 -1.81
N CYS A 90 2.82 -9.38 -2.40
CA CYS A 90 2.70 -9.66 -3.82
C CYS A 90 1.35 -10.27 -4.16
N LEU A 91 0.80 -11.09 -3.26
CA LEU A 91 -0.51 -11.73 -3.46
C LEU A 91 -1.63 -10.71 -3.75
N PRO A 92 -1.82 -9.62 -2.98
CA PRO A 92 -2.79 -8.57 -3.33
C PRO A 92 -2.58 -7.95 -4.72
N SER A 93 -1.33 -7.73 -5.13
CA SER A 93 -1.00 -7.20 -6.45
C SER A 93 -1.36 -8.19 -7.56
N GLN A 94 -1.01 -9.47 -7.39
CA GLN A 94 -1.21 -10.53 -8.38
C GLN A 94 -2.69 -10.91 -8.54
N GLU A 95 -3.45 -10.99 -7.45
CA GLU A 95 -4.84 -11.45 -7.49
C GLU A 95 -5.86 -10.33 -7.70
N TYR A 96 -5.56 -9.11 -7.21
CA TYR A 96 -6.53 -8.00 -7.18
C TYR A 96 -6.02 -6.73 -7.86
N GLY A 97 -4.82 -6.76 -8.48
CA GLY A 97 -4.24 -5.60 -9.14
C GLY A 97 -3.85 -4.46 -8.18
N LEU A 98 -3.64 -4.77 -6.89
CA LEU A 98 -3.22 -3.78 -5.90
C LEU A 98 -1.71 -3.54 -6.00
N ASP A 99 -1.28 -2.85 -7.05
CA ASP A 99 0.13 -2.64 -7.37
C ASP A 99 0.70 -1.30 -6.88
N ASP A 100 -0.07 -0.50 -6.12
CA ASP A 100 0.34 0.77 -5.50
C ASP A 100 0.81 0.61 -4.04
N ILE A 101 1.66 -0.40 -3.79
CA ILE A 101 2.05 -0.77 -2.43
C ILE A 101 3.13 0.17 -1.90
N ALA A 102 2.92 0.70 -0.69
CA ALA A 102 3.93 1.43 0.08
C ALA A 102 3.79 1.13 1.58
N LEU A 103 4.89 0.75 2.21
CA LEU A 103 4.93 0.32 3.60
C LEU A 103 6.07 0.97 4.33
N GLU A 104 5.76 1.69 5.41
CA GLU A 104 6.76 2.39 6.19
C GLU A 104 7.49 1.42 7.13
N VAL A 105 8.81 1.40 7.04
CA VAL A 105 9.70 0.82 8.04
C VAL A 105 10.37 1.99 8.75
N ALA A 106 9.71 2.47 9.81
CA ALA A 106 10.13 3.63 10.58
C ALA A 106 11.37 3.36 11.46
N SER A 107 11.62 2.09 11.81
CA SER A 107 12.88 1.65 12.42
C SER A 107 13.16 0.19 12.08
N ASP A 108 14.39 -0.10 11.67
CA ASP A 108 14.87 -1.45 11.37
C ASP A 108 16.16 -1.79 12.14
N ALA A 109 16.18 -1.52 13.45
CA ALA A 109 17.35 -1.75 14.32
C ALA A 109 17.86 -3.22 14.35
N HIS A 110 17.09 -4.14 13.78
CA HIS A 110 17.40 -5.57 13.71
C HIS A 110 17.67 -6.07 12.29
N SER A 111 17.76 -5.18 11.31
CA SER A 111 18.02 -5.55 9.90
C SER A 111 17.05 -6.60 9.37
N SER A 112 15.78 -6.52 9.78
CA SER A 112 14.72 -7.45 9.39
C SER A 112 14.15 -7.12 8.01
N PHE A 113 14.21 -5.85 7.59
CA PHE A 113 13.74 -5.41 6.27
C PHE A 113 14.87 -4.94 5.35
N SER A 114 15.99 -4.51 5.93
CA SER A 114 17.12 -3.93 5.23
C SER A 114 18.45 -4.49 5.76
N PRO A 115 19.48 -4.64 4.92
CA PRO A 115 20.79 -5.11 5.38
C PRO A 115 21.51 -4.09 6.28
N ILE A 116 21.15 -2.81 6.17
CA ILE A 116 21.84 -1.68 6.80
C ILE A 116 21.12 -1.12 8.03
N GLY A 117 19.90 -1.59 8.31
CA GLY A 117 19.10 -1.17 9.47
C GLY A 117 18.66 0.30 9.45
N ILE A 118 18.54 0.89 8.26
CA ILE A 118 18.13 2.28 8.07
C ILE A 118 16.60 2.32 7.88
N PRO A 119 15.88 3.31 8.43
CA PRO A 119 14.47 3.50 8.11
C PRO A 119 14.22 3.77 6.61
N GLY A 120 13.03 3.45 6.13
CA GLY A 120 12.68 3.62 4.73
C GLY A 120 11.32 3.04 4.39
N PHE A 121 11.12 2.72 3.12
CA PHE A 121 9.87 2.15 2.64
C PHE A 121 10.13 0.87 1.84
N LEU A 122 9.25 -0.10 1.98
CA LEU A 122 9.04 -1.11 0.94
C LEU A 122 7.98 -0.57 -0.02
N VAL A 123 8.31 -0.48 -1.31
CA VAL A 123 7.42 0.07 -2.34
C VAL A 123 7.31 -0.88 -3.52
N SER A 124 6.18 -0.83 -4.23
CA SER A 124 6.08 -1.49 -5.53
C SER A 124 6.89 -0.74 -6.61
N PRO A 125 7.28 -1.41 -7.70
CA PRO A 125 7.89 -0.75 -8.86
C PRO A 125 7.06 0.41 -9.41
N LYS A 126 5.74 0.34 -9.27
CA LYS A 126 4.81 1.39 -9.70
C LYS A 126 4.94 2.66 -8.87
N VAL A 127 5.10 2.56 -7.55
CA VAL A 127 5.33 3.71 -6.67
C VAL A 127 6.77 4.22 -6.78
N GLU A 128 7.73 3.34 -7.07
CA GLU A 128 9.15 3.67 -7.20
C GLU A 128 9.41 4.79 -8.24
N VAL A 129 8.59 4.87 -9.31
CA VAL A 129 8.73 5.90 -10.36
C VAL A 129 8.55 7.33 -9.84
N MET A 130 7.88 7.51 -8.71
CA MET A 130 7.62 8.82 -8.09
C MET A 130 8.75 9.24 -7.14
N LEU A 131 9.74 8.38 -6.87
CA LEU A 131 10.83 8.69 -5.94
C LEU A 131 11.87 9.62 -6.57
N PRO A 132 12.22 10.74 -5.91
CA PRO A 132 13.18 11.68 -6.47
C PRO A 132 14.63 11.17 -6.44
N GLY A 133 15.44 11.56 -7.42
CA GLY A 133 16.87 11.26 -7.44
C GLY A 133 17.23 9.89 -8.04
N PRO A 134 18.52 9.49 -8.01
CA PRO A 134 18.95 8.22 -8.60
C PRO A 134 18.25 7.04 -7.92
N PRO A 135 17.97 5.94 -8.65
CA PRO A 135 17.40 4.74 -8.08
C PRO A 135 18.30 4.26 -6.95
N SER A 136 17.82 4.45 -5.73
CA SER A 136 18.48 4.03 -4.49
C SER A 136 17.79 2.83 -3.87
N CYS A 137 16.77 2.30 -4.56
CA CYS A 137 16.02 1.18 -4.09
C CYS A 137 16.69 -0.13 -4.51
N GLU A 138 16.70 -1.08 -3.60
CA GLU A 138 17.27 -2.41 -3.80
C GLU A 138 16.11 -3.41 -3.93
N PRO A 139 16.21 -4.44 -4.79
CA PRO A 139 15.20 -5.48 -4.83
C PRO A 139 15.02 -6.13 -3.45
N TYR A 140 13.78 -6.18 -2.94
CA TYR A 140 13.46 -6.86 -1.68
C TYR A 140 12.86 -8.24 -1.94
N ASN A 141 11.89 -8.31 -2.86
CA ASN A 141 11.32 -9.54 -3.38
C ASN A 141 10.84 -9.32 -4.83
N GLU A 142 9.98 -10.19 -5.35
CA GLU A 142 9.49 -10.13 -6.74
C GLU A 142 8.57 -8.94 -7.06
N CYS A 143 7.98 -8.29 -6.06
CA CYS A 143 7.01 -7.21 -6.26
C CYS A 143 7.31 -5.95 -5.44
N LEU A 144 8.33 -5.96 -4.58
CA LEU A 144 8.72 -4.85 -3.72
C LEU A 144 10.22 -4.56 -3.86
N SER A 145 10.52 -3.27 -3.84
CA SER A 145 11.84 -2.70 -3.68
C SER A 145 11.97 -2.08 -2.29
N TRP A 146 13.11 -2.26 -1.65
CA TRP A 146 13.49 -1.57 -0.42
C TRP A 146 14.13 -0.22 -0.75
N CYS A 147 13.54 0.87 -0.26
CA CYS A 147 13.93 2.24 -0.55
C CYS A 147 14.39 2.95 0.75
N PRO A 148 15.68 2.91 1.09
CA PRO A 148 16.21 3.49 2.33
C PRO A 148 16.11 5.02 2.31
N GLY A 149 15.79 5.61 3.47
CA GLY A 149 15.74 7.06 3.66
C GLY A 149 14.64 7.78 2.88
N ARG A 150 13.73 7.06 2.23
CA ARG A 150 12.57 7.64 1.55
C ARG A 150 11.46 7.91 2.54
N CYS A 151 10.66 8.93 2.24
CA CYS A 151 9.53 9.29 3.06
C CYS A 151 8.31 9.54 2.20
N LEU A 152 7.31 8.67 2.32
CA LEU A 152 6.09 8.70 1.53
C LEU A 152 4.88 8.85 2.43
N ARG A 153 3.87 9.58 1.95
CA ARG A 153 2.57 9.65 2.62
C ARG A 153 1.49 9.24 1.65
N THR A 154 0.59 8.37 2.11
CA THR A 154 -0.57 7.96 1.33
C THR A 154 -1.56 9.11 1.19
N VAL A 155 -2.01 9.35 -0.03
CA VAL A 155 -3.10 10.25 -0.37
C VAL A 155 -4.18 9.41 -1.03
N THR A 156 -5.40 9.47 -0.50
CA THR A 156 -6.58 8.85 -1.08
C THR A 156 -7.47 9.93 -1.67
N VAL A 157 -7.63 9.97 -2.97
CA VAL A 157 -8.60 10.85 -3.64
C VAL A 157 -9.95 10.14 -3.71
N ARG A 158 -10.94 10.72 -3.03
CA ARG A 158 -12.33 10.25 -3.05
C ARG A 158 -13.08 10.99 -4.14
N THR A 159 -13.79 10.25 -4.98
CA THR A 159 -14.62 10.82 -6.04
C THR A 159 -16.03 10.29 -5.97
N GLY A 160 -17.01 11.03 -6.49
CA GLY A 160 -18.38 10.57 -6.56
C GLY A 160 -19.33 11.47 -7.35
N ASP A 161 -20.63 11.23 -7.16
CA ASP A 161 -21.76 12.02 -7.69
C ASP A 161 -21.78 12.25 -9.21
N SER A 162 -21.17 11.35 -9.99
CA SER A 162 -21.23 11.36 -11.45
C SER A 162 -21.33 9.94 -12.00
N PRO A 163 -22.01 9.71 -13.13
CA PRO A 163 -21.87 8.49 -13.90
C PRO A 163 -20.47 8.44 -14.52
N MET A 164 -19.44 8.30 -13.68
CA MET A 164 -18.11 8.02 -14.16
C MET A 164 -18.13 6.66 -14.84
N PRO A 165 -17.57 6.58 -16.06
CA PRO A 165 -17.33 5.28 -16.68
C PRO A 165 -16.60 4.33 -15.71
N GLU A 166 -16.87 3.02 -15.83
CA GLU A 166 -16.17 2.02 -15.02
C GLU A 166 -14.66 1.98 -15.34
N ASP A 167 -14.27 2.48 -16.51
CA ASP A 167 -12.90 2.48 -17.03
C ASP A 167 -12.13 3.78 -16.73
N VAL A 168 -12.47 4.55 -15.70
CA VAL A 168 -11.69 5.75 -15.32
C VAL A 168 -10.44 5.37 -14.52
N GLN A 169 -9.33 6.05 -14.78
CA GLN A 169 -8.13 6.03 -13.94
C GLN A 169 -7.73 7.45 -13.55
N MET A 170 -7.03 7.59 -12.43
CA MET A 170 -6.39 8.83 -12.03
C MET A 170 -4.93 8.79 -12.51
N VAL A 171 -4.47 9.86 -13.15
CA VAL A 171 -3.07 10.05 -13.54
C VAL A 171 -2.49 11.13 -12.66
N ILE A 172 -1.41 10.82 -11.95
CA ILE A 172 -0.65 11.80 -11.17
C ILE A 172 0.67 12.08 -11.87
N MET A 173 0.98 13.35 -12.00
CA MET A 173 2.25 13.85 -12.53
C MET A 173 3.03 14.56 -11.42
N ASP A 174 4.30 14.22 -11.26
CA ASP A 174 5.25 15.04 -10.50
C ASP A 174 5.61 16.28 -11.33
N ASP A 175 5.28 17.46 -10.84
CA ASP A 175 5.47 18.73 -11.56
C ASP A 175 6.96 19.06 -11.77
N ALA A 176 7.84 18.53 -10.93
CA ALA A 176 9.28 18.80 -10.99
C ALA A 176 9.98 17.90 -12.01
N THR A 177 9.60 16.63 -12.08
CA THR A 177 10.28 15.61 -12.91
C THR A 177 9.51 15.23 -14.17
N GLY A 178 8.20 15.49 -14.22
CA GLY A 178 7.30 14.99 -15.24
C GLY A 178 7.02 13.49 -15.15
N ALA A 179 7.45 12.83 -14.06
CA ALA A 179 7.15 11.41 -13.82
C ALA A 179 5.63 11.22 -13.67
N LEU A 180 5.13 10.11 -14.22
CA LEU A 180 3.70 9.80 -14.24
C LEU A 180 3.46 8.47 -13.52
N ILE A 181 2.38 8.42 -12.74
CA ILE A 181 1.82 7.20 -12.16
C ILE A 181 0.31 7.15 -12.44
N THR A 182 -0.19 5.98 -12.81
CA THR A 182 -1.62 5.77 -13.13
C THR A 182 -2.27 4.89 -12.07
N ILE A 183 -3.28 5.40 -11.39
CA ILE A 183 -4.00 4.72 -10.32
C ILE A 183 -5.35 4.26 -10.84
N ASP A 184 -5.59 2.96 -10.79
CA ASP A 184 -6.86 2.39 -11.20
C ASP A 184 -7.95 2.69 -10.18
N ARG A 185 -9.19 2.75 -10.67
CA ARG A 185 -10.38 3.01 -9.87
C ARG A 185 -10.60 1.92 -8.83
N GLY A 186 -10.52 2.29 -7.56
CA GLY A 186 -10.97 1.47 -6.44
C GLY A 186 -12.49 1.54 -6.27
N MET A 187 -13.16 0.40 -6.37
CA MET A 187 -14.59 0.26 -6.07
C MET A 187 -14.83 -0.70 -4.91
N ARG A 188 -15.97 -0.53 -4.25
CA ARG A 188 -16.41 -1.44 -3.20
C ARG A 188 -16.95 -2.73 -3.80
N THR A 189 -16.46 -3.88 -3.33
CA THR A 189 -16.75 -5.22 -3.91
C THR A 189 -18.19 -5.72 -3.73
N SER A 190 -19.05 -5.01 -2.98
CA SER A 190 -20.35 -5.53 -2.53
C SER A 190 -21.55 -4.58 -2.64
N ASP A 191 -21.40 -3.36 -3.19
CA ASP A 191 -22.49 -2.38 -3.21
C ASP A 191 -22.74 -1.75 -4.58
N ASP A 192 -23.76 -2.27 -5.29
CA ASP A 192 -24.31 -1.64 -6.51
C ASP A 192 -24.78 -0.19 -6.24
N ILE A 193 -25.13 0.12 -4.98
CA ILE A 193 -25.60 1.44 -4.54
C ILE A 193 -24.45 2.46 -4.55
N HIS A 194 -23.21 2.02 -4.26
CA HIS A 194 -22.03 2.88 -4.18
C HIS A 194 -21.17 2.86 -5.45
N ARG A 195 -21.68 2.33 -6.56
CA ARG A 195 -21.00 2.38 -7.88
C ARG A 195 -20.72 3.79 -8.38
N HIS A 196 -21.28 4.80 -7.73
CA HIS A 196 -21.06 6.20 -8.06
C HIS A 196 -19.85 6.79 -7.34
N ASP A 197 -19.38 6.16 -6.26
CA ASP A 197 -18.20 6.56 -5.54
C ASP A 197 -16.97 5.77 -6.01
N ALA A 198 -15.80 6.38 -5.90
CA ALA A 198 -14.53 5.70 -6.13
C ALA A 198 -13.41 6.24 -5.26
N PHE A 199 -12.37 5.42 -5.13
CA PHE A 199 -11.17 5.74 -4.36
C PHE A 199 -9.95 5.53 -5.24
N PHE A 200 -9.03 6.48 -5.21
CA PHE A 200 -7.73 6.37 -5.86
C PHE A 200 -6.66 6.67 -4.81
N GLY A 201 -5.91 5.65 -4.39
CA GLY A 201 -4.89 5.74 -3.35
C GLY A 201 -3.49 5.62 -3.93
N VAL A 202 -2.60 6.52 -3.53
CA VAL A 202 -1.18 6.47 -3.90
C VAL A 202 -0.32 6.96 -2.75
N ALA A 203 0.91 6.46 -2.62
CA ALA A 203 1.90 7.02 -1.71
C ALA A 203 2.87 7.94 -2.45
N LEU A 204 2.96 9.20 -2.02
CA LEU A 204 3.76 10.23 -2.70
C LEU A 204 4.84 10.80 -1.76
N PRO A 205 6.03 11.14 -2.28
CA PRO A 205 7.05 11.87 -1.52
C PRO A 205 6.70 13.35 -1.38
N ALA A 206 7.50 14.11 -0.65
CA ALA A 206 7.38 15.57 -0.67
C ALA A 206 7.59 16.10 -2.10
N GLY A 207 6.73 17.03 -2.53
CA GLY A 207 6.75 17.55 -3.90
C GLY A 207 5.52 18.40 -4.22
N SER A 208 5.33 18.67 -5.51
CA SER A 208 4.11 19.26 -6.08
C SER A 208 3.64 18.33 -7.19
N PHE A 209 2.35 18.05 -7.21
CA PHE A 209 1.78 17.05 -8.09
C PHE A 209 0.51 17.57 -8.73
N THR A 210 0.29 17.17 -9.98
CA THR A 210 -0.97 17.40 -10.70
C THR A 210 -1.72 16.09 -10.85
N ALA A 211 -2.99 16.06 -10.44
CA ALA A 211 -3.89 14.92 -10.69
C ALA A 211 -4.89 15.22 -11.82
N GLU A 212 -5.04 14.27 -12.74
CA GLU A 212 -6.08 14.27 -13.77
C GLU A 212 -6.85 12.95 -13.76
N PHE A 213 -8.10 12.95 -14.21
CA PHE A 213 -8.87 11.72 -14.43
C PHE A 213 -9.06 11.50 -15.92
N VAL A 214 -8.82 10.28 -16.38
CA VAL A 214 -8.89 9.92 -17.81
C VAL A 214 -9.65 8.62 -18.00
N SER A 215 -10.42 8.52 -19.08
CA SER A 215 -11.00 7.25 -19.51
C SER A 215 -9.89 6.36 -20.10
N LYS A 216 -9.82 5.10 -19.66
CA LYS A 216 -8.86 4.11 -20.18
C LYS A 216 -9.18 3.72 -21.63
N SER A 217 -10.46 3.75 -22.03
CA SER A 217 -10.88 3.38 -23.38
C SER A 217 -10.67 4.49 -24.42
N THR A 218 -10.89 5.76 -24.07
CA THR A 218 -10.77 6.88 -25.02
C THR A 218 -9.51 7.73 -24.83
N GLY A 219 -8.90 7.69 -23.65
CA GLY A 219 -7.81 8.60 -23.26
C GLY A 219 -8.28 10.03 -22.99
N GLU A 220 -9.58 10.31 -23.08
CA GLU A 220 -10.13 11.65 -22.85
C GLU A 220 -10.16 11.97 -21.36
N ARG A 221 -9.95 13.26 -21.05
CA ARG A 221 -10.13 13.79 -19.70
C ARG A 221 -11.59 13.70 -19.32
N VAL A 222 -11.83 13.09 -18.17
CA VAL A 222 -13.14 13.02 -17.52
C VAL A 222 -13.05 13.74 -16.19
N TRP A 223 -14.17 14.20 -15.64
CA TRP A 223 -14.19 14.80 -14.33
C TRP A 223 -15.27 14.14 -13.46
N PRO A 224 -14.94 13.70 -12.24
CA PRO A 224 -15.95 13.24 -11.30
C PRO A 224 -16.86 14.39 -10.88
N GLY A 225 -18.02 14.08 -10.27
CA GLY A 225 -18.90 15.13 -9.72
C GLY A 225 -18.20 15.92 -8.61
N PHE A 226 -17.37 15.22 -7.83
CA PHE A 226 -16.41 15.82 -6.90
C PHE A 226 -15.10 15.02 -6.86
N ALA A 227 -14.02 15.67 -6.44
CA ALA A 227 -12.76 15.02 -6.06
C ALA A 227 -12.27 15.66 -4.76
N VAL A 228 -12.04 14.84 -3.74
CA VAL A 228 -11.57 15.29 -2.43
C VAL A 228 -10.34 14.48 -2.03
N PRO A 229 -9.14 15.10 -1.98
CA PRO A 229 -7.95 14.42 -1.48
C PRO A 229 -8.02 14.28 0.04
N VAL A 230 -7.75 13.07 0.52
CA VAL A 230 -7.58 12.75 1.94
C VAL A 230 -6.14 12.35 2.13
N PHE A 231 -5.38 13.22 2.80
CA PHE A 231 -4.01 12.94 3.18
C PHE A 231 -4.01 12.07 4.42
N GLU A 232 -3.70 10.79 4.27
CA GLU A 232 -3.72 9.83 5.37
C GLU A 232 -2.68 10.18 6.44
N ARG A 233 -2.59 9.38 7.50
CA ARG A 233 -1.68 9.69 8.60
C ARG A 233 -0.26 9.94 8.07
N ALA A 234 0.36 11.02 8.53
CA ALA A 234 1.74 11.32 8.23
C ALA A 234 2.67 10.17 8.68
N PRO A 235 3.70 9.84 7.88
CA PRO A 235 4.71 8.86 8.27
C PRO A 235 5.51 9.36 9.49
N ALA A 236 6.27 8.47 10.10
CA ALA A 236 7.20 8.80 11.18
C ALA A 236 8.43 9.61 10.68
N CYS A 237 8.75 9.52 9.39
CA CYS A 237 9.79 10.31 8.74
C CYS A 237 9.29 11.68 8.21
N GLY A 238 10.20 12.51 7.71
CA GLY A 238 9.85 13.71 6.93
C GLY A 238 11.04 14.27 6.13
N PRO A 239 10.78 15.09 5.10
CA PRO A 239 9.47 15.57 4.64
C PRO A 239 8.72 14.57 3.73
N SER A 240 7.38 14.60 3.76
CA SER A 240 6.47 13.86 2.87
C SER A 240 5.46 14.83 2.23
N VAL A 241 4.62 14.36 1.29
CA VAL A 241 3.55 15.19 0.70
C VAL A 241 2.61 15.80 1.77
N GLN A 242 2.20 17.04 1.58
CA GLN A 242 1.36 17.83 2.49
C GLN A 242 0.04 18.28 1.84
N PRO A 243 -0.97 18.65 2.65
CA PRO A 243 -2.19 19.26 2.12
C PRO A 243 -1.89 20.52 1.28
N GLY A 244 -2.34 20.51 0.02
CA GLY A 244 -2.09 21.58 -0.95
C GLY A 244 -1.02 21.25 -2.00
N ASP A 245 -0.31 20.12 -1.85
CA ASP A 245 0.71 19.67 -2.80
C ASP A 245 0.14 18.83 -3.97
N LEU A 246 -1.16 18.47 -3.95
CA LEU A 246 -1.87 17.68 -4.98
C LEU A 246 -3.18 18.38 -5.38
#